data_AF-M0PJZ9-F1
#
_entry.id   AF-M0PJZ9-F1
#
_cell.length_a   1.000
_cell.length_b   1.000
_cell.length_c   1.000
_cell.angle_alpha   90.00
_cell.angle_beta   90.00
_cell.angle_gamma   90.00
#
_symmetry.space_group_name_H-M   'P 1'
#
loop_
_entity.id
_entity.type
_entity.pdbx_description
1 polymer ?
#
loop_
_entity_poly.entity_id
_entity_poly.type
_entity_poly.pdbx_seq_one_letter_code
_entity_poly.pdbx_strand_id
1 'polypeptide(L)'
;MPSISARVPDDDEDELEAVSELLDEDKSTVIRKALSEGLASIRRRVAIERYQSGELSVNEASRLAGVSLSEWLEIAREHNLTTQLSPEDIESDAAAAREL
;
A
#
# COMPACT_ATOMS: atom_id res chain seq x y z
N MET A 1 2.01 -13.90 20.71
CA MET A 1 2.37 -12.67 19.95
C MET A 1 2.93 -11.65 20.94
N PRO A 2 3.89 -10.79 20.55
CA PRO A 2 4.31 -9.69 21.41
C PRO A 2 3.14 -8.75 21.71
N SER A 3 3.13 -8.13 22.88
CA SER A 3 2.16 -7.08 23.23
C SER A 3 2.70 -5.71 22.86
N ILE A 4 1.80 -4.83 22.43
CA ILE A 4 2.07 -3.42 22.15
C ILE A 4 1.11 -2.62 23.05
N SER A 5 1.62 -1.55 23.67
CA SER A 5 0.82 -0.61 24.45
C SER A 5 0.97 0.77 23.81
N ALA A 6 -0.15 1.42 23.56
CA ALA A 6 -0.23 2.77 23.01
C ALA A 6 -1.30 3.55 23.77
N ARG A 7 -1.08 4.86 23.94
CA ARG A 7 -2.11 5.78 24.42
C ARG A 7 -2.88 6.29 23.22
N VAL A 8 -4.19 6.21 23.29
CA VAL A 8 -5.11 6.73 22.27
C VAL A 8 -6.02 7.78 22.88
N PRO A 9 -6.51 8.77 22.12
CA PRO A 9 -7.60 9.64 22.53
C PRO A 9 -8.87 8.86 22.90
N ASP A 10 -9.71 9.44 23.76
CA ASP A 10 -10.98 8.82 24.18
C ASP A 10 -11.90 8.57 22.97
N ASP A 11 -11.94 9.50 22.00
CA ASP A 11 -12.74 9.36 20.77
C ASP A 11 -12.34 8.11 19.94
N ASP A 12 -11.04 7.79 19.86
CA ASP A 12 -10.56 6.59 19.16
C ASP A 12 -10.96 5.30 19.91
N GLU A 13 -11.00 5.35 21.25
CA GLU A 13 -11.45 4.22 22.06
C GLU A 13 -12.95 3.94 21.85
N ASP A 14 -13.77 5.00 21.81
CA ASP A 14 -15.21 4.89 21.54
C ASP A 14 -15.47 4.33 20.13
N GLU A 15 -14.69 4.74 19.12
CA GLU A 15 -14.81 4.21 17.76
C GLU A 15 -14.43 2.72 17.69
N LEU A 16 -13.37 2.31 18.40
CA LEU A 16 -12.98 0.90 18.49
C LEU A 16 -14.06 0.03 19.14
N GLU A 17 -14.76 0.55 20.16
CA GLU A 17 -15.88 -0.15 20.80
C GLU A 17 -17.06 -0.27 19.84
N ALA A 18 -17.45 0.82 19.16
CA ALA A 18 -18.52 0.81 18.18
C ALA A 18 -18.27 -0.19 17.03
N VAL A 19 -17.02 -0.30 16.56
CA VAL A 19 -16.64 -1.28 15.52
C VAL A 19 -16.65 -2.71 16.08
N SER A 20 -16.28 -2.91 17.35
CA SER A 20 -16.35 -4.21 18.02
C SER A 20 -17.79 -4.72 18.10
N GLU A 21 -18.73 -3.84 18.49
CA GLU A 21 -20.17 -4.15 18.48
C GLU A 21 -20.70 -4.41 17.07
N LEU A 22 -20.30 -3.60 16.08
CA LEU A 22 -20.74 -3.73 14.69
C LEU A 22 -20.32 -5.07 14.06
N LEU A 23 -19.11 -5.54 14.37
CA LEU A 23 -18.54 -6.75 13.78
C LEU A 23 -18.81 -8.02 14.62
N ASP A 24 -19.36 -7.87 15.83
CA ASP A 24 -19.48 -8.95 16.83
C ASP A 24 -18.11 -9.62 17.11
N GLU A 25 -17.08 -8.79 17.30
CA GLU A 25 -15.70 -9.22 17.52
C GLU A 25 -15.09 -8.60 18.77
N ASP A 26 -14.11 -9.29 19.37
CA ASP A 26 -13.41 -8.75 20.53
C ASP A 26 -12.53 -7.54 20.15
N LYS A 27 -12.41 -6.59 21.08
CA LYS A 27 -11.62 -5.36 20.92
C LYS A 27 -10.19 -5.62 20.44
N SER A 28 -9.55 -6.70 20.88
CA SER A 28 -8.19 -7.03 20.46
C SER A 28 -8.11 -7.47 18.99
N THR A 29 -9.15 -8.14 18.48
CA THR A 29 -9.28 -8.52 17.07
C THR A 29 -9.53 -7.29 16.21
N VAL A 30 -10.44 -6.40 16.61
CA VAL A 30 -10.69 -5.14 15.90
C VAL A 30 -9.44 -4.26 15.84
N ILE A 31 -8.74 -4.08 16.97
CA ILE A 31 -7.48 -3.30 17.00
C ILE A 31 -6.45 -3.88 16.03
N ARG A 32 -6.29 -5.21 15.98
CA ARG A 32 -5.34 -5.84 15.05
C ARG A 32 -5.73 -5.64 13.59
N LYS A 33 -7.02 -5.73 13.26
CA LYS A 33 -7.52 -5.47 11.90
C LYS A 33 -7.27 -4.02 11.49
N ALA A 34 -7.73 -3.07 12.31
CA ALA A 34 -7.53 -1.64 12.09
C ALA A 34 -6.04 -1.30 11.92
N LEU A 35 -5.16 -1.86 12.76
CA LEU A 35 -3.72 -1.67 12.64
C LEU A 35 -3.17 -2.24 11.32
N SER A 36 -3.59 -3.44 10.92
CA SER A 36 -3.13 -4.07 9.67
C SER A 36 -3.55 -3.26 8.45
N GLU A 37 -4.81 -2.82 8.42
CA GLU A 37 -5.37 -1.98 7.36
C GLU A 37 -4.71 -0.60 7.31
N GLY A 38 -4.51 0.04 8.47
CA GLY A 38 -3.80 1.31 8.59
C GLY A 38 -2.36 1.22 8.08
N LEU A 39 -1.61 0.18 8.46
CA LEU A 39 -0.24 -0.05 7.97
C LEU A 39 -0.19 -0.33 6.46
N ALA A 40 -1.19 -1.02 5.90
CA ALA A 40 -1.29 -1.21 4.45
C ALA A 40 -1.59 0.12 3.73
N SER A 41 -2.53 0.91 4.26
CA SER A 41 -2.90 2.21 3.72
C SER A 41 -1.72 3.20 3.71
N ILE A 42 -0.98 3.28 4.83
CA ILE A 42 0.22 4.12 4.94
C ILE A 42 1.26 3.74 3.89
N ARG A 43 1.57 2.44 3.77
CA ARG A 43 2.53 1.94 2.78
C ARG A 43 2.14 2.28 1.34
N ARG A 44 0.86 2.07 1.00
CA ARG A 44 0.33 2.40 -0.33
C ARG A 44 0.46 3.90 -0.63
N ARG A 45 0.06 4.76 0.32
CA ARG A 45 0.18 6.22 0.15
C ARG A 45 1.61 6.66 -0.09
N VAL A 46 2.57 6.17 0.72
CA VAL A 46 3.99 6.50 0.53
C VAL A 46 4.53 5.97 -0.80
N ALA A 47 4.11 4.77 -1.23
CA ALA A 47 4.50 4.24 -2.53
C ALA A 47 4.01 5.10 -3.70
N ILE A 48 2.77 5.60 -3.63
CA ILE A 48 2.22 6.52 -4.63
C ILE A 48 3.02 7.82 -4.67
N GLU A 49 3.24 8.46 -3.51
CA GLU A 49 3.96 9.73 -3.41
C GLU A 49 5.38 9.62 -4.02
N ARG A 50 6.12 8.56 -3.68
CA ARG A 50 7.49 8.36 -4.17
C ARG A 50 7.57 7.85 -5.60
N TYR A 51 6.59 7.09 -6.07
CA TYR A 51 6.50 6.75 -7.49
C TYR A 51 6.24 8.02 -8.32
N GLN A 52 5.35 8.89 -7.84
CA GLN A 52 5.03 10.13 -8.55
C GLN A 52 6.21 11.11 -8.65
N SER A 53 7.10 11.13 -7.65
CA SER A 53 8.34 11.94 -7.69
C SER A 53 9.46 11.32 -8.53
N GLY A 54 9.27 10.08 -8.99
CA GLY A 54 10.26 9.30 -9.72
C GLY A 54 11.40 8.71 -8.90
N GLU A 55 11.21 8.63 -7.59
CA GLU A 55 12.15 7.96 -6.69
C GLU A 55 12.08 6.43 -6.78
N LEU A 56 10.96 5.87 -7.22
CA LEU A 56 10.73 4.43 -7.29
C LEU A 56 10.37 3.98 -8.71
N SER A 57 10.95 2.86 -9.14
CA SER A 57 10.46 2.07 -10.27
C SER A 57 9.12 1.40 -9.93
N VAL A 58 8.43 0.88 -10.96
CA VAL A 58 7.15 0.15 -10.81
C VAL A 58 7.31 -1.05 -9.85
N ASN A 59 8.42 -1.79 -9.96
CA ASN A 59 8.70 -2.94 -9.10
C ASN A 59 9.02 -2.56 -7.65
N GLU A 60 9.65 -1.41 -7.42
CA GLU A 60 9.94 -0.94 -6.06
C GLU A 60 8.69 -0.42 -5.38
N ALA A 61 7.84 0.29 -6.13
CA ALA A 61 6.59 0.80 -5.62
C ALA A 61 5.61 -0.33 -5.24
N SER A 62 5.50 -1.39 -6.06
CA SER A 62 4.68 -2.57 -5.71
C SER A 62 5.17 -3.25 -4.43
N ARG A 63 6.49 -3.43 -4.27
CA ARG A 63 7.09 -3.99 -3.05
C ARG A 63 6.84 -3.11 -1.84
N LEU A 64 6.96 -1.79 -1.97
CA LEU A 64 6.73 -0.86 -0.86
C LEU A 64 5.26 -0.86 -0.43
N ALA A 65 4.33 -0.84 -1.39
CA ALA A 65 2.90 -0.95 -1.13
C ALA A 65 2.49 -2.32 -0.57
N GLY A 66 3.35 -3.34 -0.72
CA GLY A 66 3.10 -4.70 -0.25
C GLY A 66 2.06 -5.43 -1.11
N VAL A 67 2.06 -5.18 -2.41
CA VAL A 67 1.13 -5.76 -3.39
C VAL A 67 1.89 -6.41 -4.55
N SER A 68 1.21 -7.23 -5.32
CA SER A 68 1.75 -7.77 -6.58
C SER A 68 1.98 -6.64 -7.61
N LEU A 69 2.78 -6.94 -8.63
CA LEU A 69 3.01 -6.00 -9.73
C LEU A 69 1.69 -5.62 -10.44
N SER A 70 0.80 -6.59 -10.65
CA SER A 70 -0.49 -6.37 -11.29
C SER A 70 -1.40 -5.43 -10.48
N GLU A 71 -1.53 -5.68 -9.17
CA GLU A 71 -2.29 -4.80 -8.27
C GLU A 71 -1.70 -3.39 -8.21
N TRP A 72 -0.37 -3.27 -8.25
CA TRP A 72 0.26 -1.96 -8.34
C TRP A 72 -0.10 -1.21 -9.63
N LEU A 73 -0.14 -1.88 -10.78
CA LEU A 73 -0.54 -1.26 -12.04
C LEU A 73 -2.00 -0.79 -12.03
N GLU A 74 -2.88 -1.49 -11.31
CA GLU A 74 -4.25 -1.04 -11.08
C GLU A 74 -4.31 0.22 -10.21
N ILE A 75 -3.58 0.23 -9.09
CA ILE A 75 -3.43 1.41 -8.22
C ILE A 75 -2.87 2.59 -9.03
N ALA A 76 -1.80 2.37 -9.80
CA ALA A 76 -1.19 3.40 -10.63
C ALA A 76 -2.20 3.99 -11.61
N ARG A 77 -3.00 3.15 -12.28
CA ARG A 77 -4.08 3.60 -13.19
C ARG A 77 -5.14 4.42 -12.46
N GLU A 78 -5.64 3.95 -11.32
CA GLU A 78 -6.66 4.64 -10.51
C GLU A 78 -6.19 6.03 -10.04
N HIS A 79 -4.89 6.16 -9.79
CA HIS A 79 -4.26 7.41 -9.38
C HIS A 79 -3.66 8.22 -10.55
N ASN A 80 -3.93 7.85 -11.81
CA ASN A 80 -3.41 8.51 -13.02
C ASN A 80 -1.88 8.63 -13.06
N LEU A 81 -1.18 7.65 -12.50
CA LEU A 81 0.28 7.56 -12.54
C LEU A 81 0.69 6.92 -13.87
N THR A 82 1.47 7.66 -14.66
CA THR A 82 2.00 7.15 -15.92
C THR A 82 3.18 6.22 -15.69
N THR A 83 3.41 5.29 -16.61
CA THR A 83 4.63 4.50 -16.64
C THR A 83 5.80 5.48 -16.78
N GLN A 84 6.69 5.56 -15.79
CA GLN A 84 7.86 6.43 -15.81
C GLN A 84 8.94 6.03 -16.85
N LEU A 85 8.55 5.25 -17.85
CA LEU A 85 9.39 4.78 -18.93
C LEU A 85 9.36 5.81 -20.05
N SER A 86 10.54 6.14 -20.53
CA SER A 86 10.72 6.88 -21.78
C SER A 86 10.52 5.93 -22.99
N PRO A 87 10.28 6.46 -24.19
CA PRO A 87 10.26 5.66 -25.41
C PRO A 87 11.56 4.85 -25.61
N GLU A 88 12.71 5.42 -25.23
CA GLU A 88 14.02 4.78 -25.33
C GLU A 88 14.12 3.54 -24.43
N ASP A 89 13.53 3.60 -23.23
CA ASP A 89 13.47 2.45 -22.31
C ASP A 89 12.70 1.29 -22.94
N ILE A 90 11.57 1.59 -23.60
CA ILE A 90 10.73 0.59 -24.27
C ILE A 90 11.45 -0.04 -25.47
N GLU A 91 12.15 0.79 -26.27
CA GLU A 91 12.94 0.29 -27.40
C GLU A 91 14.07 -0.64 -26.96
N SER A 92 14.75 -0.28 -25.87
CA SER A 92 15.81 -1.10 -25.25
C SER A 92 15.27 -2.45 -24.77
N ASP A 93 14.16 -2.44 -24.03
CA ASP A 93 13.51 -3.67 -23.55
C ASP A 93 13.08 -4.58 -24.71
N ALA A 94 12.52 -4.00 -25.79
CA ALA A 94 12.11 -4.75 -26.97
C ALA A 94 13.30 -5.35 -27.74
N ALA A 95 14.46 -4.67 -27.77
CA ALA A 95 15.68 -5.20 -28.36
C ALA A 95 16.24 -6.37 -27.54
N ALA A 96 16.37 -6.19 -26.22
CA ALA A 96 16.87 -7.23 -25.31
C ALA A 96 16.02 -8.51 -25.38
N ALA A 97 14.70 -8.39 -25.48
CA ALA A 97 13.79 -9.53 -25.59
C ALA A 97 14.01 -10.39 -26.85
N ARG A 98 14.62 -9.85 -27.91
CA ARG A 98 14.92 -10.59 -29.16
C ARG A 98 16.24 -11.37 -29.09
N GLU A 99 17.08 -11.08 -28.11
CA GLU A 99 18.39 -11.71 -27.92
C GLU A 99 18.34 -12.89 -26.94
N LEU A 100 17.18 -13.12 -26.30
CA LEU A 100 16.88 -14.26 -25.43
C LEU A 100 16.42 -15.48 -26.26
#